data_AF-A0A0Q8IAQ5-F1
#
_entry.id   AF-A0A0Q8IAQ5-F1
#
_cell.length_a   1.000
_cell.length_b   1.000
_cell.length_c   1.000
_cell.angle_alpha   90.00
_cell.angle_beta   90.00
_cell.angle_gamma   90.00
#
_symmetry.space_group_name_H-M   'P 1'
#
loop_
_entity.id
_entity.type
_entity.pdbx_description
1 polymer ?
#
loop_
_entity_poly.entity_id
_entity_poly.type
_entity_poly.pdbx_seq_one_letter_code
_entity_poly.pdbx_strand_id
1 'polypeptide(L)'
;MAMHVALTFDDNFWAPAYATMRSVCLFSHRRQELVFHLCHRTLTAAHRADLECITEEFPVELRWYDLDQSNMFRDIAGRMPENKRLSNIVYARLMIDRLVGPDVTRILYLDCDMLVREDVAFFFELDLEGNSIAAVRDSIGALITGRRDLKQNRDIFDPADYYFNAGMVLIDIAKWREADVIGRMEEAYAAGIMQRIYYDQDLLNLIFKGKWLKLPWRWNVIDARHAHDGVDPAILHYTAERKPWGVLAGMLQSVAFARFYRHVMTNELFYRFARHRWKRWWLKTLRLGR
;
A
#
# COMPACT_ATOMS: atom_id res chain seq x y z
N MET A 1 18.16 9.71 11.96
CA MET A 1 17.80 8.29 12.12
C MET A 1 17.14 7.88 10.82
N ALA A 2 17.53 6.79 10.18
CA ALA A 2 16.95 6.43 8.88
C ALA A 2 15.43 6.20 8.99
N MET A 3 14.67 6.82 8.09
CA MET A 3 13.23 6.74 7.96
C MET A 3 12.90 5.76 6.83
N HIS A 4 12.55 4.54 7.20
CA HIS A 4 12.29 3.45 6.27
C HIS A 4 10.85 3.51 5.77
N VAL A 5 10.66 3.57 4.45
CA VAL A 5 9.35 3.56 3.78
C VAL A 5 9.29 2.38 2.82
N ALA A 6 8.28 1.52 2.94
CA ALA A 6 8.12 0.35 2.07
C ALA A 6 6.95 0.51 1.10
N LEU A 7 7.17 0.08 -0.14
CA LEU A 7 6.15 -0.02 -1.17
C LEU A 7 6.24 -1.40 -1.83
N THR A 8 5.08 -1.99 -2.14
CA THR A 8 5.01 -3.26 -2.88
C THR A 8 4.20 -3.07 -4.15
N PHE A 9 4.76 -3.42 -5.32
CA PHE A 9 4.08 -3.19 -6.60
C PHE A 9 4.50 -4.16 -7.69
N ASP A 10 3.71 -4.21 -8.76
CA ASP A 10 4.11 -4.83 -10.01
C ASP A 10 4.23 -3.78 -11.12
N ASP A 11 4.55 -4.22 -12.33
CA ASP A 11 4.68 -3.37 -13.51
C ASP A 11 3.37 -2.67 -13.92
N ASN A 12 2.23 -2.87 -13.25
CA ASN A 12 1.03 -2.03 -13.46
C ASN A 12 1.04 -0.76 -12.62
N PHE A 13 1.93 -0.67 -11.63
CA PHE A 13 1.92 0.36 -10.60
C PHE A 13 3.26 1.10 -10.44
N TRP A 14 4.24 0.89 -11.33
CA TRP A 14 5.54 1.60 -11.23
C TRP A 14 5.41 3.13 -11.21
N ALA A 15 4.57 3.72 -12.07
CA ALA A 15 4.40 5.17 -12.09
C ALA A 15 3.61 5.68 -10.88
N PRO A 16 2.52 5.02 -10.43
CA PRO A 16 1.90 5.34 -9.13
C PRO A 16 2.88 5.23 -7.95
N ALA A 17 3.73 4.20 -7.92
CA ALA A 17 4.77 4.05 -6.91
C ALA A 17 5.74 5.25 -6.92
N TYR A 18 6.18 5.68 -8.11
CA TYR A 18 6.98 6.89 -8.27
C TYR A 18 6.25 8.13 -7.74
N ALA A 19 4.97 8.32 -8.07
CA ALA A 19 4.19 9.46 -7.59
C ALA A 19 4.06 9.46 -6.05
N THR A 20 3.85 8.29 -5.45
CA THR A 20 3.80 8.12 -4.00
C THR A 20 5.15 8.49 -3.37
N MET A 21 6.25 7.91 -3.85
CA MET A 21 7.61 8.21 -3.36
C MET A 21 7.96 9.70 -3.52
N ARG A 22 7.67 10.27 -4.69
CA ARG A 22 7.93 11.68 -4.99
C ARG A 22 7.08 12.60 -4.12
N SER A 23 5.84 12.22 -3.81
CA SER A 23 5.02 12.98 -2.85
C SER A 23 5.63 13.00 -1.46
N VAL A 24 6.13 11.85 -0.96
CA VAL A 24 6.89 11.80 0.30
C VAL A 24 8.09 12.73 0.24
N CYS A 25 8.89 12.67 -0.84
CA CYS A 25 10.07 13.51 -0.98
C CYS A 25 9.73 15.02 -1.04
N LEU A 26 8.66 15.41 -1.73
CA LEU A 26 8.26 16.81 -1.85
C LEU A 26 7.90 17.43 -0.50
N PHE A 27 7.26 16.65 0.39
CA PHE A 27 6.72 17.14 1.65
C PHE A 27 7.52 16.77 2.90
N SER A 28 8.66 16.08 2.76
CA SER A 28 9.56 15.79 3.88
C SER A 28 10.73 16.76 3.92
N HIS A 29 11.08 17.28 5.11
CA HIS A 29 12.26 18.14 5.27
C HIS A 29 13.57 17.35 5.31
N ARG A 30 13.56 16.16 5.93
CA ARG A 30 14.74 15.31 6.16
C ARG A 30 14.90 14.24 5.07
N ARG A 31 15.03 14.67 3.80
CA ARG A 31 15.05 13.78 2.63
C ARG A 31 16.23 12.80 2.65
N GLN A 32 17.39 13.27 3.10
CA GLN A 32 18.61 12.48 3.29
C GLN A 32 18.49 11.32 4.27
N GLU A 33 17.43 11.29 5.08
CA GLU A 33 17.16 10.20 6.00
C GLU A 33 16.17 9.18 5.43
N LEU A 34 15.56 9.43 4.26
CA LEU A 34 14.58 8.53 3.65
C LEU A 34 15.27 7.34 2.95
N VAL A 35 14.81 6.14 3.32
CA VAL A 35 15.19 4.88 2.66
C VAL A 35 13.93 4.22 2.12
N PHE A 36 13.80 4.11 0.81
CA PHE A 36 12.67 3.43 0.17
C PHE A 36 12.98 1.96 -0.10
N HIS A 37 12.19 1.07 0.49
CA HIS A 37 12.22 -0.36 0.26
C HIS A 37 11.20 -0.73 -0.83
N LEU A 38 11.69 -1.00 -2.04
CA LEU A 38 10.89 -1.23 -3.23
C LEU A 38 10.78 -2.73 -3.53
N CYS A 39 9.67 -3.32 -3.11
CA CYS A 39 9.39 -4.74 -3.26
C CYS A 39 8.56 -4.96 -4.52
N HIS A 40 9.16 -5.54 -5.56
CA HIS A 40 8.52 -5.53 -6.88
C HIS A 40 8.48 -6.89 -7.55
N ARG A 41 7.58 -7.00 -8.53
CA ARG A 41 7.46 -8.14 -9.46
C ARG A 41 7.30 -7.67 -10.88
N THR A 42 7.83 -8.43 -11.83
CA THR A 42 7.65 -8.23 -13.28
C THR A 42 8.07 -6.85 -13.80
N LEU A 43 8.82 -6.09 -13.01
CA LEU A 43 9.21 -4.71 -13.32
C LEU A 43 10.24 -4.69 -14.45
N THR A 44 9.95 -3.95 -15.52
CA THR A 44 10.90 -3.81 -16.63
C THR A 44 12.08 -2.89 -16.25
N ALA A 45 13.23 -3.08 -16.90
CA ALA A 45 14.40 -2.21 -16.70
C ALA A 45 14.10 -0.73 -17.00
N ALA A 46 13.26 -0.45 -18.02
CA ALA A 46 12.86 0.92 -18.36
C ALA A 46 11.99 1.57 -17.27
N HIS A 47 11.06 0.82 -16.68
CA HIS A 47 10.23 1.32 -15.59
C HIS A 47 11.00 1.42 -14.26
N ARG A 48 12.00 0.55 -14.04
CA ARG A 48 12.95 0.68 -12.93
C ARG A 48 13.77 1.96 -13.06
N ALA A 49 14.27 2.28 -14.26
CA ALA A 49 14.99 3.53 -14.51
C ALA A 49 14.12 4.77 -14.22
N ASP A 50 12.83 4.75 -14.60
CA ASP A 50 11.89 5.84 -14.27
C ASP A 50 11.81 6.10 -12.75
N LEU A 51 11.87 5.04 -11.94
CA LEU A 51 11.88 5.13 -10.48
C LEU A 51 13.22 5.61 -9.92
N GLU A 52 14.34 5.16 -10.50
CA GLU A 52 15.70 5.53 -10.07
C GLU A 52 15.97 7.03 -10.26
N CYS A 53 15.38 7.69 -11.25
CA CYS A 53 15.51 9.14 -11.47
C CYS A 53 15.10 9.99 -10.25
N ILE A 54 14.33 9.46 -9.29
CA ILE A 54 14.01 10.18 -8.04
C ILE A 54 15.27 10.58 -7.26
N THR A 55 16.35 9.81 -7.38
CA THR A 55 17.64 10.05 -6.72
C THR A 55 18.44 11.20 -7.33
N GLU A 56 18.08 11.62 -8.54
CA GLU A 56 18.64 12.81 -9.19
C GLU A 56 17.98 14.09 -8.65
N GLU A 57 16.72 14.00 -8.24
CA GLU A 57 15.93 15.12 -7.69
C GLU A 57 16.08 15.25 -6.17
N PHE A 58 16.23 14.12 -5.47
CA PHE A 58 16.25 14.09 -4.00
C PHE A 58 17.37 13.18 -3.47
N PRO A 59 18.01 13.55 -2.34
CA PRO A 59 19.05 12.73 -1.73
C PRO A 59 18.40 11.58 -0.94
N VAL A 60 17.87 10.55 -1.61
CA VAL A 60 17.20 9.41 -0.97
C VAL A 60 17.91 8.10 -1.30
N GLU A 61 17.80 7.11 -0.41
CA GLU A 61 18.32 5.76 -0.67
C GLU A 61 17.21 4.86 -1.21
N LEU A 62 17.49 4.07 -2.26
CA LEU A 62 16.58 3.07 -2.79
C LEU A 62 17.14 1.66 -2.54
N ARG A 63 16.36 0.81 -1.88
CA ARG A 63 16.63 -0.62 -1.68
C ARG A 63 15.65 -1.45 -2.50
N TRP A 64 16.18 -2.26 -3.41
CA TRP A 64 15.39 -3.03 -4.37
C TRP A 64 15.25 -4.49 -3.92
N TYR A 65 14.03 -5.01 -4.01
CA TYR A 65 13.72 -6.41 -3.71
C TYR A 65 12.93 -7.02 -4.87
N ASP A 66 13.61 -7.79 -5.71
CA ASP A 66 12.98 -8.56 -6.78
C ASP A 66 12.35 -9.84 -6.20
N LEU A 67 11.03 -9.83 -6.09
CA LEU A 67 10.28 -10.93 -5.49
C LEU A 67 10.10 -12.12 -6.43
N ASP A 68 10.30 -11.95 -7.75
CA ASP A 68 10.27 -13.10 -8.67
C ASP A 68 11.52 -13.98 -8.50
N GLN A 69 12.63 -13.36 -8.07
CA GLN A 69 13.88 -14.06 -7.72
C GLN A 69 13.89 -14.60 -6.28
N SER A 70 12.90 -14.27 -5.46
CA SER A 70 12.82 -14.71 -4.06
C SER A 70 12.13 -16.06 -3.94
N ASN A 71 12.91 -17.10 -3.60
CA ASN A 71 12.36 -18.44 -3.31
C ASN A 71 11.36 -18.39 -2.14
N MET A 72 11.69 -17.64 -1.08
CA MET A 72 10.81 -17.45 0.08
C MET A 72 9.46 -16.85 -0.32
N PHE A 73 9.46 -15.82 -1.17
CA PHE A 73 8.22 -15.22 -1.65
C PHE A 73 7.44 -16.20 -2.52
N ARG A 74 8.13 -16.95 -3.39
CA ARG A 74 7.51 -17.97 -4.25
C ARG A 74 6.82 -19.05 -3.43
N ASP A 75 7.44 -19.51 -2.35
CA ASP A 75 6.88 -20.52 -1.45
C ASP A 75 5.64 -20.02 -0.72
N ILE A 76 5.70 -18.80 -0.17
CA ILE A 76 4.56 -18.17 0.51
C ILE A 76 3.43 -17.91 -0.47
N ALA A 77 3.71 -17.29 -1.61
CA ALA A 77 2.73 -16.98 -2.65
C ALA A 77 2.09 -18.25 -3.23
N GLY A 78 2.84 -19.34 -3.37
CA GLY A 78 2.34 -20.63 -3.85
C GLY A 78 1.39 -21.33 -2.88
N ARG A 79 1.46 -21.00 -1.58
CA ARG A 79 0.52 -21.48 -0.55
C ARG A 79 -0.75 -20.62 -0.45
N MET A 80 -0.79 -19.48 -1.13
CA MET A 80 -1.93 -18.56 -1.08
C MET A 80 -3.00 -18.92 -2.12
N PRO A 81 -4.29 -18.66 -1.84
CA PRO A 81 -5.34 -18.83 -2.83
C PRO A 81 -5.12 -17.87 -4.00
N GLU A 82 -4.90 -18.42 -5.21
CA GLU A 82 -4.83 -17.62 -6.43
C GLU A 82 -6.17 -16.92 -6.67
N ASN A 83 -6.13 -15.60 -6.83
CA ASN A 83 -7.31 -14.85 -7.23
C ASN A 83 -7.05 -14.08 -8.53
N LYS A 84 -7.92 -14.29 -9.52
CA LYS A 84 -7.85 -13.62 -10.83
C LYS A 84 -7.91 -12.08 -10.75
N ARG A 85 -8.30 -11.50 -9.60
CA ARG A 85 -8.50 -10.05 -9.42
C ARG A 85 -7.28 -9.30 -8.85
N LEU A 86 -6.41 -9.93 -8.07
CA LEU A 86 -5.29 -9.26 -7.41
C LEU A 86 -4.02 -10.11 -7.53
N SER A 87 -2.92 -9.46 -7.95
CA SER A 87 -1.60 -10.08 -8.06
C SER A 87 -1.10 -10.52 -6.68
N ASN A 88 -0.39 -11.65 -6.60
CA ASN A 88 0.20 -12.16 -5.35
C ASN A 88 1.16 -11.15 -4.66
N ILE A 89 1.49 -10.05 -5.34
CA ILE A 89 2.25 -8.93 -4.77
C ILE A 89 1.66 -8.39 -3.46
N VAL A 90 0.34 -8.48 -3.25
CA VAL A 90 -0.30 -8.02 -2.01
C VAL A 90 0.22 -8.75 -0.78
N TYR A 91 0.66 -10.01 -0.92
CA TYR A 91 1.24 -10.78 0.17
C TYR A 91 2.67 -10.36 0.52
N ALA A 92 3.34 -9.59 -0.34
CA ALA A 92 4.70 -9.11 -0.07
C ALA A 92 4.76 -8.25 1.20
N ARG A 93 3.68 -7.49 1.50
CA ARG A 93 3.62 -6.69 2.73
C ARG A 93 3.63 -7.53 4.01
N LEU A 94 3.09 -8.75 3.95
CA LEU A 94 3.03 -9.65 5.11
C LEU A 94 4.44 -10.10 5.53
N MET A 95 5.39 -10.02 4.60
CA MET A 95 6.77 -10.46 4.77
C MET A 95 7.73 -9.31 5.07
N ILE A 96 7.22 -8.13 5.43
CA ILE A 96 8.06 -6.92 5.53
C ILE A 96 9.23 -7.10 6.51
N ASP A 97 9.01 -7.82 7.61
CA ASP A 97 10.00 -8.15 8.63
C ASP A 97 11.13 -9.06 8.14
N ARG A 98 10.87 -9.83 7.07
CA ARG A 98 11.83 -10.72 6.40
C ARG A 98 12.55 -10.04 5.22
N LEU A 99 12.02 -8.93 4.73
CA LEU A 99 12.59 -8.16 3.63
C LEU A 99 13.56 -7.08 4.15
N VAL A 100 13.28 -6.50 5.31
CA VAL A 100 14.13 -5.46 5.90
C VAL A 100 15.27 -6.05 6.75
N GLY A 101 16.37 -5.31 6.84
CA GLY A 101 17.52 -5.69 7.64
C GLY A 101 17.22 -5.73 9.15
N PRO A 102 18.08 -6.40 9.95
CA PRO A 102 17.91 -6.48 11.41
C PRO A 102 18.04 -5.12 12.11
N ASP A 103 18.65 -4.13 11.46
CA ASP A 103 18.82 -2.74 11.89
C ASP A 103 17.54 -1.90 11.79
N VAL A 104 16.55 -2.36 11.02
CA VAL A 104 15.29 -1.64 10.85
C VAL A 104 14.36 -1.94 12.02
N THR A 105 14.13 -0.93 12.87
CA THR A 105 13.24 -1.03 14.04
C THR A 105 11.81 -0.62 13.72
N ARG A 106 11.64 0.32 12.79
CA ARG A 106 10.36 0.90 12.42
C ARG A 106 10.29 1.15 10.92
N ILE A 107 9.14 0.84 10.31
CA ILE A 107 8.91 1.07 8.88
C ILE A 107 7.51 1.60 8.63
N LEU A 108 7.39 2.58 7.74
CA LEU A 108 6.12 3.06 7.22
C LEU A 108 5.80 2.33 5.91
N TYR A 109 4.77 1.52 5.90
CA TYR A 109 4.25 0.92 4.67
C TYR A 109 3.26 1.87 4.01
N LEU A 110 3.38 2.06 2.69
CA LEU A 110 2.47 2.83 1.86
C LEU A 110 2.06 2.05 0.61
N ASP A 111 0.77 2.06 0.29
CA ASP A 111 0.28 1.64 -1.03
C ASP A 111 0.78 2.57 -2.12
N CYS A 112 0.92 2.03 -3.33
CA CYS A 112 1.45 2.78 -4.47
C CYS A 112 0.45 3.76 -5.08
N ASP A 113 -0.80 3.76 -4.62
CA ASP A 113 -1.86 4.66 -5.07
C ASP A 113 -2.22 5.71 -4.02
N MET A 114 -1.17 6.30 -3.45
CA MET A 114 -1.28 7.33 -2.43
C MET A 114 -0.70 8.67 -2.87
N LEU A 115 -1.13 9.73 -2.19
CA LEU A 115 -0.56 11.06 -2.29
C LEU A 115 -0.31 11.60 -0.90
N VAL A 116 0.96 11.73 -0.54
CA VAL A 116 1.41 12.30 0.73
C VAL A 116 1.55 13.82 0.58
N ARG A 117 1.07 14.57 1.56
CA ARG A 117 1.06 16.05 1.59
C ARG A 117 1.67 16.63 2.87
N GLU A 118 2.19 15.79 3.76
CA GLU A 118 2.75 16.20 5.05
C GLU A 118 4.00 15.36 5.38
N ASP A 119 4.89 15.89 6.23
CA ASP A 119 6.18 15.26 6.53
C ASP A 119 5.98 13.92 7.27
N VAL A 120 6.53 12.84 6.69
CA VAL A 120 6.44 11.49 7.26
C VAL A 120 7.32 11.31 8.50
N ALA A 121 8.20 12.27 8.81
CA ALA A 121 8.93 12.37 10.07
C ALA A 121 8.05 12.12 11.30
N PHE A 122 6.81 12.61 11.24
CA PHE A 122 5.79 12.41 12.28
C PHE A 122 5.69 10.94 12.72
N PHE A 123 5.64 10.01 11.77
CA PHE A 123 5.47 8.59 12.08
C PHE A 123 6.67 7.97 12.80
N PHE A 124 7.88 8.45 12.51
CA PHE A 124 9.08 7.90 13.13
C PHE A 124 9.31 8.41 14.54
N GLU A 125 8.69 9.54 14.90
CA GLU A 125 8.72 10.15 16.22
C GLU A 125 7.50 9.77 17.09
N LEU A 126 6.47 9.19 16.47
CA LEU A 126 5.25 8.77 17.14
C LEU A 126 5.52 7.65 18.17
N ASP A 127 4.97 7.80 19.38
CA ASP A 127 4.88 6.70 20.34
C ASP A 127 3.74 5.76 19.93
N LEU A 128 4.04 4.47 19.81
CA LEU A 128 3.04 3.45 19.47
C LEU A 128 2.25 2.98 20.69
N GLU A 129 2.55 3.48 21.89
CA GLU A 129 1.83 3.18 23.14
C GLU A 129 1.77 1.66 23.40
N GLY A 130 2.88 0.96 23.15
CA GLY A 130 2.93 -0.49 23.31
C GLY A 130 2.28 -1.31 22.17
N ASN A 131 1.64 -0.69 21.18
CA ASN A 131 1.05 -1.40 20.04
C ASN A 131 2.10 -1.88 19.02
N SER A 132 1.72 -2.87 18.20
CA SER A 132 2.56 -3.41 17.13
C SER A 132 2.56 -2.53 15.89
N ILE A 133 1.44 -1.85 15.63
CA ILE A 133 1.26 -1.00 14.46
C ILE A 133 0.47 0.27 14.81
N ALA A 134 0.59 1.29 13.97
CA ALA A 134 -0.38 2.39 13.89
C ALA A 134 -1.00 2.44 12.50
N ALA A 135 -2.31 2.64 12.44
CA ALA A 135 -3.07 2.65 11.20
C ALA A 135 -4.30 3.54 11.35
N VAL A 136 -5.09 3.68 10.28
CA VAL A 136 -6.32 4.47 10.27
C VAL A 136 -7.52 3.56 10.11
N ARG A 137 -8.59 3.85 10.88
CA ARG A 137 -9.86 3.11 10.78
C ARG A 137 -10.43 3.22 9.37
N ASP A 138 -10.79 2.07 8.81
CA ASP A 138 -11.65 2.00 7.63
C ASP A 138 -13.12 2.17 8.04
N SER A 139 -13.74 3.27 7.60
CA SER A 139 -15.13 3.59 7.95
C SER A 139 -16.15 2.55 7.48
N ILE A 140 -15.82 1.77 6.45
CA ILE A 140 -16.68 0.72 5.88
C ILE A 140 -16.24 -0.69 6.30
N GLY A 141 -15.33 -0.82 7.28
CA GLY A 141 -14.81 -2.11 7.73
C GLY A 141 -15.89 -3.16 8.04
N ALA A 142 -16.99 -2.76 8.70
CA ALA A 142 -18.13 -3.65 8.96
C ALA A 142 -18.79 -4.17 7.66
N LEU A 143 -18.88 -3.35 6.62
CA LEU A 143 -19.38 -3.76 5.30
C LEU A 143 -18.40 -4.68 4.58
N ILE A 144 -17.09 -4.47 4.76
CA ILE A 144 -16.03 -5.32 4.20
C ILE A 144 -16.12 -6.73 4.80
N THR A 145 -16.11 -6.83 6.12
CA THR A 145 -16.08 -8.11 6.83
C THR A 145 -17.44 -8.81 6.84
N GLY A 146 -18.51 -8.06 7.10
CA GLY A 146 -19.89 -8.55 7.17
C GLY A 146 -20.53 -8.83 5.81
N ARG A 147 -19.93 -8.32 4.72
CA ARG A 147 -20.39 -8.41 3.32
C ARG A 147 -21.89 -8.10 3.19
N ARG A 148 -22.60 -8.85 2.33
CA ARG A 148 -24.02 -8.64 2.04
C ARG A 148 -24.83 -8.72 3.34
N ASP A 149 -25.57 -7.65 3.61
CA ASP A 149 -26.45 -7.47 4.77
C ASP A 149 -25.76 -7.62 6.14
N LEU A 150 -24.42 -7.47 6.21
CA LEU A 150 -23.63 -7.59 7.46
C LEU A 150 -23.81 -8.94 8.17
N LYS A 151 -24.11 -10.02 7.45
CA LYS A 151 -24.41 -11.34 8.03
C LYS A 151 -23.27 -12.35 7.91
N GLN A 152 -22.30 -12.11 7.03
CA GLN A 152 -21.22 -13.06 6.76
C GLN A 152 -20.08 -12.85 7.75
N ASN A 153 -19.31 -13.91 8.02
CA ASN A 153 -18.08 -13.86 8.81
C ASN A 153 -18.21 -13.28 10.24
N ARG A 154 -19.41 -13.29 10.84
CA ARG A 154 -19.62 -12.83 12.23
C ARG A 154 -18.90 -13.68 13.28
N ASP A 155 -18.57 -14.91 12.94
CA ASP A 155 -17.71 -15.82 13.71
C ASP A 155 -16.22 -15.45 13.65
N ILE A 156 -15.83 -14.57 12.71
CA ILE A 156 -14.45 -14.12 12.51
C ILE A 156 -14.29 -12.66 12.95
N PHE A 157 -15.24 -11.79 12.57
CA PHE A 157 -15.22 -10.36 12.84
C PHE A 157 -16.50 -9.92 13.54
N ASP A 158 -16.35 -9.18 14.64
CA ASP A 158 -17.47 -8.44 15.23
C ASP A 158 -17.56 -7.07 14.54
N PRO A 159 -18.72 -6.68 13.97
CA PRO A 159 -18.93 -5.36 13.40
C PRO A 159 -18.68 -4.18 14.37
N ALA A 160 -18.71 -4.44 15.69
CA ALA A 160 -18.38 -3.44 16.71
C ALA A 160 -16.86 -3.20 16.83
N ASP A 161 -16.04 -4.14 16.37
CA ASP A 161 -14.59 -3.99 16.40
C ASP A 161 -14.12 -2.93 15.41
N TYR A 162 -13.08 -2.20 15.81
CA TYR A 162 -12.40 -1.31 14.89
C TYR A 162 -11.61 -2.12 13.86
N TYR A 163 -11.85 -1.79 12.59
CA TYR A 163 -11.15 -2.35 11.45
C TYR A 163 -10.35 -1.24 10.76
N PHE A 164 -9.07 -1.48 10.45
CA PHE A 164 -8.17 -0.52 9.82
C PHE A 164 -7.95 -0.81 8.34
N ASN A 165 -7.65 0.25 7.58
CA ASN A 165 -7.18 0.12 6.21
C ASN A 165 -5.67 -0.17 6.19
N ALA A 166 -5.25 -1.17 5.43
CA ALA A 166 -3.86 -1.63 5.41
C ALA A 166 -2.97 -0.89 4.38
N GLY A 167 -3.49 0.13 3.70
CA GLY A 167 -2.69 0.86 2.72
C GLY A 167 -1.65 1.79 3.34
N MET A 168 -1.90 2.31 4.55
CA MET A 168 -0.89 3.02 5.34
C MET A 168 -0.82 2.37 6.71
N VAL A 169 0.35 1.83 7.03
CA VAL A 169 0.61 1.17 8.30
C VAL A 169 2.01 1.52 8.76
N LEU A 170 2.13 2.13 9.94
CA LEU A 170 3.39 2.23 10.65
C LEU A 170 3.62 0.95 11.44
N ILE A 171 4.77 0.32 11.29
CA ILE A 171 5.06 -1.00 11.84
C ILE A 171 6.24 -0.92 12.79
N ASP A 172 6.07 -1.43 14.01
CA ASP A 172 7.16 -1.84 14.88
C ASP A 172 7.65 -3.23 14.44
N ILE A 173 8.87 -3.29 13.90
CA ILE A 173 9.39 -4.51 13.29
C ILE A 173 9.59 -5.62 14.33
N ALA A 174 10.01 -5.28 15.55
CA ALA A 174 10.23 -6.28 16.59
C ALA A 174 8.89 -6.94 16.98
N LYS A 175 7.86 -6.13 17.23
CA LYS A 175 6.53 -6.65 17.57
C LYS A 175 5.83 -7.33 16.41
N TRP A 176 6.10 -6.92 15.18
CA TRP A 176 5.62 -7.61 13.99
C TRP A 176 6.20 -9.02 13.89
N ARG A 177 7.50 -9.19 14.17
CA ARG A 177 8.16 -10.50 14.24
C ARG A 177 7.57 -11.36 15.36
N GLU A 178 7.34 -10.78 16.54
CA GLU A 178 6.68 -11.47 17.66
C GLU A 178 5.25 -11.93 17.34
N ALA A 179 4.53 -11.19 16.50
CA ALA A 179 3.18 -11.54 16.07
C ALA A 179 3.14 -12.73 15.10
N ASP A 180 4.29 -13.12 14.52
CA ASP A 180 4.46 -14.18 13.54
C ASP A 180 3.39 -14.16 12.43
N VAL A 181 3.32 -13.05 11.70
CA VAL A 181 2.27 -12.82 10.69
C VAL A 181 2.18 -13.94 9.65
N ILE A 182 3.32 -14.51 9.26
CA ILE A 182 3.37 -15.61 8.29
C ILE A 182 2.87 -16.92 8.92
N GLY A 183 3.25 -17.25 10.16
CA GLY A 183 2.70 -18.42 10.85
C GLY A 183 1.18 -18.31 11.05
N ARG A 184 0.70 -17.14 11.48
CA ARG A 184 -0.75 -16.85 11.64
C ARG A 184 -1.54 -16.96 10.34
N MET A 185 -0.93 -16.56 9.23
CA MET A 185 -1.50 -16.74 7.90
C MET A 185 -1.63 -18.23 7.55
N GLU A 186 -0.61 -19.04 7.84
CA GLU A 186 -0.65 -20.49 7.60
C GLU A 186 -1.70 -21.18 8.48
N GLU A 187 -1.83 -20.79 9.75
CA GLU A 187 -2.91 -21.22 10.65
C GLU A 187 -4.29 -20.89 10.06
N ALA A 188 -4.49 -19.63 9.62
CA ALA A 188 -5.74 -19.18 9.04
C ALA A 188 -6.08 -19.92 7.72
N TYR A 189 -5.06 -20.25 6.92
CA TYR A 189 -5.23 -21.03 5.70
C TYR A 189 -5.67 -22.47 6.01
N ALA A 190 -4.99 -23.13 6.94
CA ALA A 190 -5.33 -24.48 7.38
C ALA A 190 -6.74 -24.57 7.99
N ALA A 191 -7.17 -23.52 8.69
CA ALA A 191 -8.52 -23.42 9.27
C ALA A 191 -9.63 -23.05 8.26
N GLY A 192 -9.30 -22.83 6.98
CA GLY A 192 -10.28 -22.44 5.96
C GLY A 192 -10.75 -20.99 6.06
N ILE A 193 -10.07 -20.14 6.84
CA ILE A 193 -10.41 -18.73 7.05
C ILE A 193 -10.03 -17.90 5.82
N MET A 194 -8.88 -18.18 5.20
CA MET A 194 -8.35 -17.42 4.05
C MET A 194 -9.30 -17.41 2.84
N GLN A 195 -10.17 -18.40 2.69
CA GLN A 195 -11.17 -18.47 1.62
C GLN A 195 -12.39 -17.58 1.90
N ARG A 196 -12.56 -17.16 3.16
CA ARG A 196 -13.71 -16.39 3.65
C ARG A 196 -13.39 -14.91 3.83
N ILE A 197 -12.13 -14.56 4.02
CA ILE A 197 -11.68 -13.20 4.29
C ILE A 197 -11.10 -12.51 3.03
N TYR A 198 -11.02 -11.18 3.09
CA TYR A 198 -10.46 -10.32 2.05
C TYR A 198 -8.94 -10.14 2.25
N TYR A 199 -8.18 -11.03 1.60
CA TYR A 199 -6.73 -10.98 1.40
C TYR A 199 -5.92 -10.64 2.66
N ASP A 200 -4.95 -9.74 2.51
CA ASP A 200 -3.99 -9.29 3.51
C ASP A 200 -4.62 -8.36 4.55
N GLN A 201 -5.52 -7.46 4.15
CA GLN A 201 -6.10 -6.49 5.09
C GLN A 201 -6.96 -7.15 6.17
N ASP A 202 -7.82 -8.11 5.82
CA ASP A 202 -8.62 -8.83 6.81
C ASP A 202 -7.72 -9.66 7.75
N LEU A 203 -6.69 -10.30 7.20
CA LEU A 203 -5.75 -11.10 7.98
C LEU A 203 -5.01 -10.23 9.00
N LEU A 204 -4.53 -9.06 8.59
CA LEU A 204 -3.86 -8.11 9.49
C LEU A 204 -4.83 -7.58 10.55
N ASN A 205 -6.09 -7.33 10.21
CA ASN A 205 -7.12 -6.94 11.18
C ASN A 205 -7.45 -8.06 12.19
N LEU A 206 -7.35 -9.34 11.78
CA LEU A 206 -7.50 -10.48 12.68
C LEU A 206 -6.31 -10.60 13.64
N ILE A 207 -5.08 -10.51 13.11
CA ILE A 207 -3.83 -10.65 13.89
C ILE A 207 -3.66 -9.52 14.89
N PHE A 208 -3.87 -8.28 14.45
CA PHE A 208 -3.65 -7.07 15.25
C PHE A 208 -4.92 -6.55 15.91
N LYS A 209 -5.97 -7.38 16.01
CA LYS A 209 -7.21 -7.01 16.69
C LYS A 209 -6.93 -6.48 18.10
N GLY A 210 -7.30 -5.22 18.34
CA GLY A 210 -7.08 -4.52 19.61
C GLY A 210 -5.62 -4.16 19.94
N LYS A 211 -4.67 -4.42 19.03
CA LYS A 211 -3.22 -4.20 19.22
C LYS A 211 -2.63 -3.20 18.22
N TRP A 212 -3.39 -2.14 17.93
CA TRP A 212 -2.95 -1.08 17.03
C TRP A 212 -3.36 0.31 17.55
N LEU A 213 -2.46 1.26 17.36
CA LEU A 213 -2.69 2.67 17.64
C LEU A 213 -3.55 3.29 16.53
N LYS A 214 -4.64 3.95 16.91
CA LYS A 214 -5.60 4.53 15.97
C LYS A 214 -5.18 5.95 15.62
N LEU A 215 -4.78 6.16 14.37
CA LEU A 215 -4.40 7.46 13.85
C LEU A 215 -5.63 8.27 13.40
N PRO A 216 -5.56 9.62 13.46
CA PRO A 216 -6.55 10.48 12.85
C PRO A 216 -6.79 10.17 11.37
N TRP A 217 -8.04 10.29 10.90
CA TRP A 217 -8.42 9.98 9.51
C TRP A 217 -7.61 10.71 8.44
N ARG A 218 -7.10 11.92 8.74
CA ARG A 218 -6.28 12.70 7.78
C ARG A 218 -5.04 11.94 7.30
N TRP A 219 -4.53 10.99 8.09
CA TRP A 219 -3.34 10.20 7.75
C TRP A 219 -3.60 9.05 6.77
N ASN A 220 -4.86 8.77 6.43
CA ASN A 220 -5.23 7.84 5.36
C ASN A 220 -6.69 8.11 4.98
N VAL A 221 -6.90 9.11 4.11
CA VAL A 221 -8.22 9.44 3.60
C VAL A 221 -8.54 8.54 2.42
N ILE A 222 -9.24 7.45 2.73
CA ILE A 222 -9.68 6.42 1.79
C ILE A 222 -10.73 7.01 0.83
N ASP A 223 -10.55 6.79 -0.46
CA ASP A 223 -11.43 7.28 -1.53
C ASP A 223 -11.68 8.79 -1.45
N ALA A 224 -10.59 9.55 -1.33
CA ALA A 224 -10.62 11.00 -1.22
C ALA A 224 -11.44 11.69 -2.35
N ARG A 225 -12.40 12.51 -1.93
CA ARG A 225 -13.29 13.35 -2.76
C ARG A 225 -13.15 14.79 -2.26
N HIS A 226 -13.58 15.77 -3.05
CA HIS A 226 -13.49 17.19 -2.65
C HIS A 226 -14.17 17.49 -1.30
N ALA A 227 -15.21 16.74 -0.92
CA ALA A 227 -15.83 16.87 0.39
C ALA A 227 -14.88 16.56 1.56
N HIS A 228 -13.82 15.77 1.32
CA HIS A 228 -12.82 15.43 2.32
C HIS A 228 -11.75 16.52 2.50
N ASP A 229 -11.79 17.63 1.74
CA ASP A 229 -10.89 18.76 1.97
C ASP A 229 -11.05 19.34 3.39
N GLY A 230 -12.25 19.21 3.98
CA GLY A 230 -12.54 19.65 5.35
C GLY A 230 -11.82 18.89 6.47
N VAL A 231 -11.22 17.72 6.20
CA VAL A 231 -10.36 17.01 7.17
C VAL A 231 -8.87 17.30 6.97
N ASP A 232 -8.54 18.18 6.01
CA ASP A 232 -7.18 18.52 5.59
C ASP A 232 -6.29 17.27 5.43
N PRO A 233 -6.47 16.49 4.35
CA PRO A 233 -5.84 15.18 4.22
C PRO A 233 -4.32 15.28 4.17
N ALA A 234 -3.62 14.64 5.11
CA ALA A 234 -2.17 14.47 5.09
C ALA A 234 -1.74 13.40 4.10
N ILE A 235 -2.51 12.31 4.00
CA ILE A 235 -2.31 11.24 3.00
C ILE A 235 -3.66 10.90 2.38
N LEU A 236 -3.72 10.97 1.06
CA LEU A 236 -4.88 10.54 0.27
C LEU A 236 -4.62 9.14 -0.26
N HIS A 237 -5.62 8.26 -0.15
CA HIS A 237 -5.53 6.89 -0.62
C HIS A 237 -6.61 6.62 -1.66
N TYR A 238 -6.20 6.37 -2.90
CA TYR A 238 -7.12 6.28 -4.04
C TYR A 238 -7.62 4.85 -4.27
N THR A 239 -8.19 4.18 -3.26
CA THR A 239 -8.54 2.73 -3.31
C THR A 239 -9.55 2.34 -4.41
N ALA A 240 -10.51 3.20 -4.74
CA ALA A 240 -11.61 2.91 -5.67
C ALA A 240 -11.18 2.79 -7.13
N GLU A 241 -12.14 2.41 -7.99
CA GLU A 241 -11.96 2.32 -9.45
C GLU A 241 -11.53 3.65 -10.08
N ARG A 242 -11.91 4.78 -9.48
CA ARG A 242 -11.60 6.12 -9.97
C ARG A 242 -10.23 6.55 -9.47
N LYS A 243 -9.21 6.35 -10.31
CA LYS A 243 -7.83 6.69 -10.00
C LYS A 243 -7.46 8.10 -10.54
N PRO A 244 -6.58 8.84 -9.86
CA PRO A 244 -6.18 10.19 -10.28
C PRO A 244 -5.39 10.22 -11.60
N TRP A 245 -4.85 9.08 -12.03
CA TRP A 245 -4.22 8.90 -13.34
C TRP A 245 -5.17 8.44 -14.45
N GLY A 246 -6.48 8.45 -14.21
CA GLY A 246 -7.46 8.30 -15.28
C GLY A 246 -7.37 9.47 -16.26
N VAL A 247 -7.42 9.21 -17.57
CA VAL A 247 -7.35 10.28 -18.60
C VAL A 247 -8.49 11.31 -18.47
N LEU A 248 -9.63 10.90 -17.92
CA LEU A 248 -10.80 11.74 -17.65
C LEU A 248 -10.91 12.20 -16.18
N ALA A 249 -9.90 11.93 -15.36
CA ALA A 249 -9.88 12.32 -13.95
C ALA A 249 -9.91 13.85 -13.83
N GLY A 250 -10.82 14.39 -13.03
CA GLY A 250 -11.01 15.83 -12.85
C GLY A 250 -11.86 16.55 -13.92
N MET A 251 -12.13 15.93 -15.08
CA MET A 251 -13.07 16.48 -16.09
C MET A 251 -14.48 15.89 -15.96
N LEU A 252 -14.57 14.57 -15.75
CA LEU A 252 -15.85 13.86 -15.59
C LEU A 252 -15.93 13.09 -14.26
N GLN A 253 -14.83 13.06 -13.50
CA GLN A 253 -14.69 12.26 -12.28
C GLN A 253 -14.20 13.13 -11.13
N SER A 254 -14.96 13.14 -10.02
CA SER A 254 -14.66 13.87 -8.78
C SER A 254 -13.58 13.19 -7.94
N VAL A 255 -12.35 13.11 -8.46
CA VAL A 255 -11.18 12.61 -7.73
C VAL A 255 -10.46 13.80 -7.11
N ALA A 256 -10.35 13.83 -5.78
CA ALA A 256 -9.68 14.93 -5.08
C ALA A 256 -8.20 15.01 -5.48
N PHE A 257 -7.69 16.22 -5.67
CA PHE A 257 -6.28 16.50 -5.99
C PHE A 257 -5.74 15.81 -7.25
N ALA A 258 -6.58 15.35 -8.19
CA ALA A 258 -6.13 14.64 -9.39
C ALA A 258 -5.11 15.44 -10.24
N ARG A 259 -5.33 16.74 -10.41
CA ARG A 259 -4.38 17.64 -11.09
C ARG A 259 -3.05 17.72 -10.34
N PHE A 260 -3.10 17.85 -9.02
CA PHE A 260 -1.90 17.89 -8.19
C PHE A 260 -1.13 16.57 -8.25
N TYR A 261 -1.83 15.44 -8.12
CA TYR A 261 -1.27 14.09 -8.30
C TYR A 261 -0.55 13.94 -9.64
N ARG A 262 -1.15 14.40 -10.75
CA ARG A 262 -0.52 14.37 -12.07
C ARG A 262 0.80 15.17 -12.10
N HIS A 263 0.86 16.32 -11.44
CA HIS A 263 2.09 17.11 -11.37
C HIS A 263 3.16 16.46 -10.47
N VAL A 264 2.73 15.79 -9.40
CA VAL A 264 3.62 14.97 -8.57
C VAL A 264 4.18 13.77 -9.36
N MET A 265 3.37 13.09 -10.17
CA MET A 265 3.85 12.03 -11.06
C MET A 265 4.78 12.55 -12.18
N THR A 266 4.79 13.87 -12.44
CA THR A 266 5.29 14.53 -13.66
C THR A 266 4.42 14.29 -14.89
N ASN A 267 4.31 15.29 -15.77
CA ASN A 267 3.51 15.18 -16.99
C ASN A 267 4.04 14.08 -17.92
N GLU A 268 5.36 13.97 -18.06
CA GLU A 268 5.98 13.01 -18.97
C GLU A 268 5.68 11.57 -18.55
N LEU A 269 5.98 11.23 -17.29
CA LEU A 269 5.72 9.89 -16.77
C LEU A 269 4.22 9.57 -16.74
N PHE A 270 3.38 10.56 -16.41
CA PHE A 270 1.92 10.40 -16.45
C PHE A 270 1.43 9.97 -17.84
N TYR A 271 1.87 10.64 -18.91
CA TYR A 271 1.44 10.28 -20.26
C TYR A 271 2.06 8.97 -20.76
N ARG A 272 3.30 8.64 -20.35
CA ARG A 272 3.90 7.31 -20.61
C ARG A 272 3.08 6.21 -19.94
N PHE A 273 2.73 6.40 -18.67
CA PHE A 273 1.89 5.47 -17.91
C PHE A 273 0.50 5.32 -18.52
N ALA A 274 -0.15 6.42 -18.91
CA ALA A 274 -1.44 6.40 -19.58
C ALA A 274 -1.41 5.58 -20.88
N ARG A 275 -0.37 5.77 -21.71
CA ARG A 275 -0.18 4.98 -22.94
C ARG A 275 0.04 3.50 -22.66
N HIS A 276 0.84 3.15 -21.66
CA HIS A 276 1.05 1.76 -21.26
C HIS A 276 -0.26 1.10 -20.82
N ARG A 277 -1.05 1.77 -19.96
CA ARG A 277 -2.36 1.25 -19.52
C ARG A 277 -3.32 1.09 -20.69
N TRP A 278 -3.35 2.06 -21.61
CA TRP A 278 -4.17 2.01 -22.81
C TRP A 278 -3.81 0.82 -23.71
N LYS A 279 -2.50 0.61 -23.96
CA LYS A 279 -2.00 -0.54 -24.72
C LYS A 279 -2.44 -1.86 -24.08
N ARG A 280 -2.28 -2.00 -22.76
CA ARG A 280 -2.69 -3.22 -22.05
C ARG A 280 -4.19 -3.46 -22.08
N TRP A 281 -4.98 -2.39 -21.95
CA TRP A 281 -6.43 -2.48 -22.09
C TRP A 281 -6.81 -3.05 -23.46
N TRP A 282 -6.24 -2.53 -24.55
CA TRP A 282 -6.48 -3.07 -25.89
C TRP A 282 -6.02 -4.52 -26.06
N LEU A 283 -4.82 -4.88 -25.58
CA LEU A 283 -4.33 -6.26 -25.63
C LEU A 283 -5.26 -7.23 -24.90
N LYS A 284 -5.80 -6.82 -23.74
CA LYS A 284 -6.78 -7.61 -22.98
C LYS A 284 -8.12 -7.71 -23.71
N THR A 285 -8.64 -6.59 -24.22
CA THR A 285 -9.92 -6.52 -24.93
C THR A 285 -9.91 -7.35 -26.21
N LEU A 286 -8.80 -7.31 -26.96
CA LEU A 286 -8.63 -8.05 -28.21
C LEU A 286 -8.12 -9.49 -28.00
N ARG A 287 -7.87 -9.91 -26.76
CA ARG A 287 -7.28 -11.22 -26.41
C ARG A 287 -5.94 -11.50 -27.10
N LEU A 288 -5.16 -10.45 -27.37
CA LEU A 288 -3.88 -10.51 -28.07
C LEU A 288 -2.69 -10.70 -27.11
N GLY A 289 -2.93 -10.68 -25.79
CA GLY A 289 -1.92 -11.01 -24.78
C GLY A 289 -2.16 -12.41 -24.22
N ARG A 290 -1.35 -13.37 -24.65
CA ARG A 290 -1.03 -14.58 -23.87
C ARG A 290 0.40 -14.45 -23.39
#